data_AF-A0A3E2VXR3-F1
#
_entry.id   AF-A0A3E2VXR3-F1
#
_cell.length_a   1.000
_cell.length_b   1.000
_cell.length_c   1.000
_cell.angle_alpha   90.00
_cell.angle_beta   90.00
_cell.angle_gamma   90.00
#
_symmetry.space_group_name_H-M   'P 1'
#
loop_
_entity.id
_entity.type
_entity.pdbx_description
1 polymer ?
#
loop_
_entity_poly.entity_id
_entity_poly.type
_entity_poly.pdbx_seq_one_letter_code
_entity_poly.pdbx_strand_id
1 'polypeptide(L)'
;MVTKQELEQQLATADFYKKVYPGMFKSGKRKEALETWNNALQKGIADSVLLREAEHGSFTYKVYAFSVKETIPQEEVDVLKEAVAQYDVNQIRYEAFSVPGYFAVYDRDGKFFQDDYQIMDLCQRDSGIYVVIVSETEKDELDCPYIAYTYNPDGSLWFWCMARKYIG
;
A
#
# COMPACT_ATOMS: atom_id res chain seq x y z
N MET A 1 -5.29 16.71 11.03
CA MET A 1 -4.66 15.53 10.39
C MET A 1 -5.27 14.33 11.05
N VAL A 2 -5.82 13.38 10.28
CA VAL A 2 -6.40 12.17 10.85
C VAL A 2 -5.29 11.31 11.45
N THR A 3 -5.52 10.87 12.68
CA THR A 3 -4.63 9.96 13.41
C THR A 3 -4.79 8.53 12.90
N LYS A 4 -3.80 7.68 13.13
CA LYS A 4 -3.87 6.24 12.79
C LYS A 4 -5.09 5.56 13.43
N GLN A 5 -5.40 5.91 14.68
CA GLN A 5 -6.54 5.35 15.40
C GLN A 5 -7.89 5.78 14.80
N GLU A 6 -8.04 7.06 14.44
CA GLU A 6 -9.24 7.55 13.75
C GLU A 6 -9.39 6.89 12.37
N LEU A 7 -8.29 6.70 11.64
CA LEU A 7 -8.32 6.00 10.35
C LEU A 7 -8.72 4.54 10.50
N GLU A 8 -8.18 3.85 11.51
CA GLU A 8 -8.55 2.47 11.82
C GLU A 8 -10.07 2.33 12.09
N GLN A 9 -10.65 3.29 12.81
CA GLN A 9 -12.09 3.36 13.05
C GLN A 9 -12.88 3.62 11.76
N GLN A 10 -12.42 4.52 10.89
CA GLN A 10 -13.07 4.78 9.61
C GLN A 10 -13.12 3.53 8.73
N LEU A 11 -12.00 2.80 8.63
CA LEU A 11 -11.88 1.56 7.85
C LEU A 11 -12.78 0.43 8.37
N ALA A 12 -13.26 0.49 9.61
CA ALA A 12 -14.24 -0.47 10.13
C ALA A 12 -15.68 -0.18 9.67
N THR A 13 -15.93 0.93 8.97
CA THR A 13 -17.28 1.39 8.61
C THR A 13 -17.53 1.38 7.10
N ALA A 14 -18.75 1.06 6.70
CA ALA A 14 -19.16 1.10 5.28
C ALA A 14 -19.08 2.51 4.66
N ASP A 15 -19.18 3.56 5.48
CA ASP A 15 -19.21 4.95 5.00
C ASP A 15 -17.86 5.39 4.43
N PHE A 16 -16.75 4.92 5.01
CA PHE A 16 -15.43 5.12 4.43
C PHE A 16 -15.36 4.57 3.00
N TYR A 17 -15.75 3.31 2.79
CA TYR A 17 -15.66 2.68 1.46
C TYR A 17 -16.64 3.31 0.46
N LYS A 18 -17.80 3.82 0.90
CA LYS A 18 -18.71 4.59 0.04
C LYS A 18 -18.07 5.87 -0.47
N LYS A 19 -17.27 6.55 0.37
CA LYS A 19 -16.52 7.76 0.01
C LYS A 19 -15.45 7.46 -1.05
N VAL A 20 -14.65 6.42 -0.86
CA VAL A 20 -13.57 6.05 -1.80
C VAL A 20 -14.13 5.54 -3.13
N TYR A 21 -15.17 4.71 -3.07
CA TYR A 21 -15.75 4.10 -4.27
C TYR A 21 -17.15 4.64 -4.54
N PRO A 22 -17.33 5.89 -5.02
CA PRO A 22 -18.65 6.46 -5.25
C PRO A 22 -19.42 5.74 -6.37
N GLY A 23 -20.75 5.78 -6.31
CA GLY A 23 -21.64 5.23 -7.34
C GLY A 23 -22.12 3.79 -7.10
N MET A 24 -23.29 3.45 -7.65
CA MET A 24 -23.98 2.18 -7.40
C MET A 24 -23.25 0.94 -7.95
N PHE A 25 -22.50 1.08 -9.04
CA PHE A 25 -21.76 -0.02 -9.69
C PHE A 25 -20.49 -0.46 -8.95
N LYS A 26 -20.11 0.23 -7.87
CA LYS A 26 -18.93 -0.09 -7.07
C LYS A 26 -19.26 -0.82 -5.76
N SER A 27 -20.51 -1.24 -5.57
CA SER A 27 -20.97 -1.95 -4.37
C SER A 27 -20.14 -3.20 -4.05
N GLY A 28 -19.75 -3.97 -5.08
CA GLY A 28 -18.85 -5.13 -4.93
C GLY A 28 -17.50 -4.75 -4.33
N LYS A 29 -16.80 -3.77 -4.93
CA LYS A 29 -15.49 -3.29 -4.42
C LYS A 29 -15.56 -2.77 -2.98
N ARG A 30 -16.65 -2.07 -2.62
CA ARG A 30 -16.86 -1.60 -1.24
C ARG A 30 -16.98 -2.77 -0.28
N LYS A 31 -17.78 -3.76 -0.64
CA LYS A 31 -18.03 -4.95 0.17
C LYS A 31 -16.73 -5.74 0.36
N GLU A 32 -16.02 -6.02 -0.74
CA GLU A 32 -14.74 -6.73 -0.72
C GLU A 32 -13.72 -6.02 0.17
N ALA A 33 -13.52 -4.72 0.00
CA ALA A 33 -12.54 -3.97 0.80
C ALA A 33 -12.91 -3.92 2.30
N LEU A 34 -14.20 -3.75 2.63
CA LEU A 34 -14.68 -3.81 4.01
C LEU A 34 -14.51 -5.21 4.61
N GLU A 35 -14.79 -6.26 3.84
CA GLU A 35 -14.62 -7.65 4.26
C GLU A 35 -13.15 -7.99 4.47
N THR A 36 -12.25 -7.55 3.59
CA THR A 36 -10.79 -7.72 3.77
C THR A 36 -10.34 -7.14 5.11
N TRP A 37 -10.75 -5.90 5.43
CA TRP A 37 -10.38 -5.27 6.70
C TRP A 37 -10.99 -5.98 7.92
N ASN A 38 -12.27 -6.31 7.87
CA ASN A 38 -12.98 -6.89 9.01
C ASN A 38 -12.57 -8.34 9.29
N ASN A 39 -12.25 -9.11 8.25
CA ASN A 39 -11.88 -10.53 8.36
C ASN A 39 -10.39 -10.74 8.64
N ALA A 40 -9.56 -9.69 8.58
CA ALA A 40 -8.13 -9.78 8.88
C ALA A 40 -7.89 -10.27 10.31
N LEU A 41 -7.00 -11.28 10.45
CA LEU A 41 -6.57 -11.82 11.75
C LEU A 41 -5.74 -10.78 12.54
N GLN A 42 -4.88 -10.07 11.81
CA GLN A 42 -4.13 -8.93 12.29
C GLN A 42 -4.20 -7.84 11.24
N LYS A 43 -4.26 -6.57 11.66
CA LYS A 43 -4.31 -5.41 10.77
C LYS A 43 -3.71 -4.21 11.48
N GLY A 44 -3.35 -3.20 10.72
CA GLY A 44 -2.83 -1.95 11.29
C GLY A 44 -2.66 -0.86 10.27
N ILE A 45 -2.30 0.32 10.78
CA ILE A 45 -1.98 1.51 9.99
C ILE A 45 -0.52 1.85 10.23
N ALA A 46 0.29 1.84 9.17
CA ALA A 46 1.70 2.21 9.19
C ALA A 46 1.90 3.61 8.60
N ASP A 47 2.98 4.29 9.00
CA ASP A 47 3.45 5.47 8.25
C ASP A 47 4.00 5.00 6.91
N SER A 48 3.71 5.75 5.85
CA SER A 48 4.41 5.57 4.59
C SER A 48 5.74 6.33 4.61
N VAL A 49 6.76 5.75 3.99
CA VAL A 49 8.03 6.43 3.73
C VAL A 49 8.25 6.46 2.22
N LEU A 50 8.25 7.66 1.64
CA LEU A 50 8.54 7.82 0.21
C LEU A 50 10.02 7.50 -0.05
N LEU A 51 10.26 6.47 -0.86
CA LEU A 51 11.60 6.09 -1.30
C LEU A 51 11.95 6.75 -2.64
N ARG A 52 11.01 6.75 -3.59
CA ARG A 52 11.23 7.32 -4.93
C ARG A 52 9.94 7.75 -5.59
N GLU A 53 10.03 8.80 -6.39
CA GLU A 53 9.01 9.21 -7.37
C GLU A 53 9.58 9.07 -8.78
N ALA A 54 8.76 8.62 -9.73
CA ALA A 54 9.10 8.56 -11.15
C ALA A 54 7.88 8.92 -12.00
N GLU A 55 8.11 9.40 -13.22
CA GLU A 55 7.04 9.73 -14.18
C GLU A 55 7.27 8.95 -15.48
N HIS A 56 6.19 8.42 -16.07
CA HIS A 56 6.23 7.79 -17.39
C HIS A 56 4.89 7.96 -18.11
N GLY A 57 4.90 8.72 -19.22
CA GLY A 57 3.67 9.10 -19.92
C GLY A 57 2.81 9.99 -19.03
N SER A 58 1.52 9.65 -18.89
CA SER A 58 0.57 10.37 -18.05
C SER A 58 0.54 9.91 -16.58
N PHE A 59 1.34 8.90 -16.22
CA PHE A 59 1.32 8.31 -14.89
C PHE A 59 2.49 8.81 -14.04
N THR A 60 2.20 9.08 -12.78
CA THR A 60 3.18 9.25 -11.72
C THR A 60 3.24 7.95 -10.91
N TYR A 61 4.43 7.56 -10.51
CA TYR A 61 4.72 6.34 -9.76
C TYR A 61 5.40 6.74 -8.46
N LYS A 62 4.96 6.17 -7.34
CA LYS A 62 5.63 6.32 -6.04
C LYS A 62 5.95 4.97 -5.45
N VAL A 63 7.21 4.83 -5.06
CA VAL A 63 7.73 3.69 -4.32
C VAL A 63 7.73 4.08 -2.84
N TYR A 64 6.96 3.35 -2.05
CA TYR A 64 6.84 3.54 -0.61
C TYR A 64 7.44 2.36 0.14
N ALA A 65 7.98 2.62 1.33
CA ALA A 65 8.18 1.61 2.35
C ALA A 65 7.20 1.79 3.50
N PHE A 66 6.85 0.69 4.15
CA PHE A 66 6.16 0.68 5.43
C PHE A 66 6.63 -0.48 6.29
N SER A 67 6.35 -0.40 7.59
CA SER A 67 6.66 -1.46 8.54
C SER A 67 5.43 -1.86 9.34
N VAL A 68 5.32 -3.16 9.59
CA VAL A 68 4.24 -3.78 10.39
C VAL A 68 4.62 -3.94 11.87
N LYS A 69 5.86 -3.61 12.25
CA LYS A 69 6.37 -3.74 13.63
C LYS A 69 6.53 -2.38 14.28
N GLU A 70 7.52 -1.63 13.81
CA GLU A 70 7.96 -0.36 14.36
C GLU A 70 8.33 0.62 13.24
N THR A 71 8.50 1.89 13.59
CA THR A 71 8.97 2.90 12.62
C THR A 71 10.29 2.45 11.98
N ILE A 72 10.38 2.57 10.66
CA ILE A 72 11.59 2.20 9.92
C ILE A 72 12.73 3.14 10.35
N PRO A 73 13.88 2.62 10.84
CA PRO A 73 15.04 3.45 11.17
C PRO A 73 15.51 4.25 9.95
N GLN A 74 15.99 5.47 10.16
CA GLN A 74 16.40 6.35 9.06
C GLN A 74 17.52 5.74 8.20
N GLU A 75 18.45 4.99 8.81
CA GLU A 75 19.52 4.29 8.10
C GLU A 75 18.96 3.26 7.09
N GLU A 76 17.95 2.48 7.49
CA GLU A 76 17.27 1.53 6.59
C GLU A 76 16.51 2.26 5.48
N VAL A 77 15.90 3.41 5.78
CA VAL A 77 15.25 4.25 4.76
C VAL A 77 16.26 4.72 3.71
N ASP A 78 17.46 5.14 4.14
CA ASP A 78 18.49 5.64 3.24
C ASP A 78 19.05 4.51 2.35
N VAL A 79 19.29 3.32 2.92
CA VAL A 79 19.67 2.11 2.17
C VAL A 79 18.61 1.75 1.12
N LEU A 80 17.32 1.75 1.51
CA LEU A 80 16.22 1.45 0.59
C LEU A 80 16.11 2.49 -0.52
N LYS A 81 16.32 3.78 -0.23
CA LYS A 81 16.33 4.85 -1.25
C LYS A 81 17.45 4.65 -2.26
N GLU A 82 18.66 4.33 -1.80
CA GLU A 82 19.81 4.07 -2.67
C GLU A 82 19.57 2.84 -3.56
N ALA A 83 19.00 1.77 -3.00
CA ALA A 83 18.65 0.57 -3.75
C ALA A 83 17.56 0.84 -4.80
N VAL A 84 16.45 1.47 -4.40
CA VAL A 84 15.34 1.80 -5.31
C VAL A 84 15.78 2.75 -6.42
N ALA A 85 16.78 3.62 -6.19
CA ALA A 85 17.32 4.52 -7.21
C ALA A 85 18.00 3.79 -8.39
N GLN A 86 18.44 2.53 -8.21
CA GLN A 86 19.11 1.75 -9.26
C GLN A 86 18.15 1.18 -10.32
N TYR A 87 16.85 1.08 -10.02
CA TYR A 87 15.88 0.49 -10.93
C TYR A 87 15.44 1.48 -12.03
N ASP A 88 15.20 0.98 -13.23
CA ASP A 88 14.62 1.75 -14.32
C ASP A 88 13.11 1.98 -14.07
N VAL A 89 12.56 3.06 -14.63
CA VAL A 89 11.14 3.38 -14.57
C VAL A 89 10.27 2.27 -15.16
N ASN A 90 10.78 1.49 -16.12
CA ASN A 90 10.03 0.36 -16.67
C ASN A 90 9.84 -0.77 -15.64
N GLN A 91 10.81 -1.01 -14.76
CA GLN A 91 10.69 -1.98 -13.66
C GLN A 91 9.70 -1.46 -12.61
N ILE A 92 9.81 -0.18 -12.24
CA ILE A 92 8.85 0.47 -11.32
C ILE A 92 7.41 0.36 -11.85
N ARG A 93 7.22 0.61 -13.15
CA ARG A 93 5.89 0.52 -13.79
C ARG A 93 5.32 -0.90 -13.78
N TYR A 94 6.18 -1.90 -13.96
CA TYR A 94 5.76 -3.30 -14.03
C TYR A 94 5.18 -3.82 -12.71
N GLU A 95 5.69 -3.31 -11.60
CA GLU A 95 5.33 -3.74 -10.24
C GLU A 95 4.31 -2.80 -9.56
N ALA A 96 3.80 -1.79 -10.28
CA ALA A 96 2.91 -0.79 -9.72
C ALA A 96 1.44 -1.22 -9.67
N PHE A 97 0.76 -0.90 -8.57
CA PHE A 97 -0.68 -1.05 -8.40
C PHE A 97 -1.39 0.31 -8.45
N SER A 98 -2.70 0.33 -8.74
CA SER A 98 -3.50 1.54 -8.52
C SER A 98 -3.64 1.82 -7.02
N VAL A 99 -3.91 3.07 -6.63
CA VAL A 99 -4.04 3.43 -5.21
C VAL A 99 -5.29 2.83 -4.55
N PRO A 100 -6.52 2.95 -5.09
CA PRO A 100 -7.71 2.59 -4.32
C PRO A 100 -7.93 1.07 -4.24
N GLY A 101 -7.60 0.48 -3.09
CA GLY A 101 -7.99 -0.87 -2.70
C GLY A 101 -6.86 -1.63 -2.03
N TYR A 102 -7.20 -2.81 -1.52
CA TYR A 102 -6.18 -3.71 -0.99
C TYR A 102 -5.57 -4.55 -2.10
N PHE A 103 -4.24 -4.62 -2.10
CA PHE A 103 -3.44 -5.44 -3.01
C PHE A 103 -2.53 -6.37 -2.20
N ALA A 104 -2.27 -7.56 -2.71
CA ALA A 104 -1.36 -8.50 -2.05
C ALA A 104 0.08 -7.98 -2.14
N VAL A 105 0.77 -7.92 -1.01
CA VAL A 105 2.23 -7.92 -0.98
C VAL A 105 2.69 -9.34 -1.32
N TYR A 106 2.22 -10.31 -0.55
CA TYR A 106 2.41 -11.73 -0.82
C TYR A 106 1.13 -12.52 -0.58
N ASP A 107 0.96 -13.62 -1.31
CA ASP A 107 -0.20 -14.49 -1.28
C ASP A 107 -0.16 -15.54 -0.15
N ARG A 108 -1.15 -16.43 -0.12
CA ARG A 108 -1.25 -17.53 0.86
C ARG A 108 -0.08 -18.52 0.83
N ASP A 109 0.61 -18.61 -0.30
CA ASP A 109 1.78 -19.48 -0.50
C ASP A 109 3.08 -18.74 -0.13
N GLY A 110 2.97 -17.51 0.39
CA GLY A 110 4.08 -16.64 0.75
C GLY A 110 4.81 -16.06 -0.46
N LYS A 111 4.24 -16.18 -1.66
CA LYS A 111 4.84 -15.69 -2.90
C LYS A 111 4.41 -14.27 -3.17
N PHE A 112 5.32 -13.46 -3.70
CA PHE A 112 4.93 -12.16 -4.25
C PHE A 112 3.96 -12.39 -5.42
N PHE A 113 3.17 -11.36 -5.75
CA PHE A 113 2.12 -11.49 -6.75
C PHE A 113 2.63 -11.99 -8.11
N GLN A 114 3.87 -11.66 -8.46
CA GLN A 114 4.59 -12.27 -9.58
C GLN A 114 6.01 -12.66 -9.13
N ASP A 115 6.45 -13.83 -9.57
CA ASP A 115 7.75 -14.41 -9.21
C ASP A 115 8.95 -13.65 -9.82
N ASP A 116 8.71 -12.76 -10.80
CA ASP A 116 9.71 -11.97 -11.51
C ASP A 116 9.80 -10.51 -11.05
N TYR A 117 9.09 -10.14 -9.98
CA TYR A 117 9.18 -8.83 -9.34
C TYR A 117 10.55 -8.66 -8.67
N GLN A 118 11.27 -7.61 -9.03
CA GLN A 118 12.66 -7.37 -8.63
C GLN A 118 12.79 -6.30 -7.55
N ILE A 119 11.85 -5.36 -7.46
CA ILE A 119 11.85 -4.33 -6.42
C ILE A 119 11.27 -4.92 -5.12
N MET A 120 10.32 -5.87 -5.23
CA MET A 120 9.79 -6.59 -4.07
C MET A 120 10.84 -7.41 -3.31
N ASP A 121 11.97 -7.77 -3.94
CA ASP A 121 13.11 -8.41 -3.26
C ASP A 121 13.76 -7.52 -2.19
N LEU A 122 13.50 -6.21 -2.21
CA LEU A 122 13.93 -5.28 -1.17
C LEU A 122 13.11 -5.41 0.14
N CYS A 123 12.03 -6.20 0.14
CA CYS A 123 11.25 -6.45 1.35
C CYS A 123 12.08 -7.26 2.36
N GLN A 124 12.23 -6.72 3.57
CA GLN A 124 12.90 -7.39 4.69
C GLN A 124 11.83 -8.04 5.58
N ARG A 125 11.33 -9.21 5.17
CA ARG A 125 10.17 -9.88 5.83
C ARG A 125 10.40 -10.16 7.32
N ASP A 126 11.59 -10.62 7.69
CA ASP A 126 11.94 -10.90 9.10
C ASP A 126 11.94 -9.63 9.95
N SER A 127 12.33 -8.50 9.36
CA SER A 127 12.27 -7.16 9.98
C SER A 127 10.86 -6.55 9.91
N GLY A 128 9.96 -7.12 9.11
CA GLY A 128 8.61 -6.61 8.90
C GLY A 128 8.55 -5.33 8.05
N ILE A 129 9.57 -5.08 7.22
CA ILE A 129 9.66 -3.91 6.33
C ILE A 129 9.31 -4.35 4.91
N TYR A 130 8.39 -3.63 4.28
CA TYR A 130 7.87 -3.94 2.95
C TYR A 130 7.96 -2.73 2.05
N VAL A 131 8.26 -2.98 0.78
CA VAL A 131 8.28 -1.98 -0.30
C VAL A 131 7.07 -2.21 -1.19
N VAL A 132 6.36 -1.14 -1.54
CA VAL A 132 5.19 -1.18 -2.43
C VAL A 132 5.25 -0.06 -3.44
N ILE A 133 4.68 -0.29 -4.62
CA ILE A 133 4.68 0.68 -5.71
C ILE A 133 3.24 0.96 -6.10
N VAL A 134 2.89 2.24 -6.13
CA VAL A 134 1.58 2.69 -6.61
C VAL A 134 1.72 3.70 -7.72
N SER A 135 0.75 3.71 -8.63
CA SER A 135 0.73 4.62 -9.77
C SER A 135 -0.66 5.15 -10.06
N GLU A 136 -0.74 6.44 -10.36
CA GLU A 136 -1.98 7.10 -10.77
C GLU A 136 -1.71 8.24 -11.74
N THR A 137 -2.75 8.67 -12.45
CA THR A 137 -2.71 9.88 -13.29
C THR A 137 -2.95 11.16 -12.49
N GLU A 138 -3.66 11.07 -11.37
CA GLU A 138 -3.95 12.20 -10.49
C GLU A 138 -2.95 12.23 -9.31
N LYS A 139 -2.21 13.33 -9.15
CA LYS A 139 -1.15 13.43 -8.13
C LYS A 139 -1.68 13.38 -6.69
N ASP A 140 -2.93 13.77 -6.46
CA ASP A 140 -3.55 13.77 -5.13
C ASP A 140 -3.90 12.36 -4.62
N GLU A 141 -4.09 11.39 -5.52
CA GLU A 141 -4.18 9.97 -5.17
C GLU A 141 -2.88 9.46 -4.56
N LEU A 142 -1.75 10.04 -4.95
CA LEU A 142 -0.43 9.60 -4.55
C LEU A 142 0.11 10.35 -3.33
N ASP A 143 -0.65 11.26 -2.70
CA ASP A 143 -0.32 11.80 -1.37
C ASP A 143 -0.84 10.84 -0.29
N CYS A 144 -0.10 9.77 -0.04
CA CYS A 144 -0.52 8.69 0.85
C CYS A 144 0.28 8.75 2.16
N PRO A 145 -0.13 9.50 3.20
CA PRO A 145 0.65 9.57 4.45
C PRO A 145 0.73 8.22 5.19
N TYR A 146 -0.25 7.34 4.99
CA TYR A 146 -0.35 6.06 5.68
C TYR A 146 -0.52 4.90 4.70
N ILE A 147 -0.19 3.71 5.18
CA ILE A 147 -0.52 2.43 4.54
C ILE A 147 -1.35 1.60 5.52
N ALA A 148 -2.55 1.21 5.11
CA ALA A 148 -3.35 0.23 5.83
C ALA A 148 -2.91 -1.18 5.39
N TYR A 149 -2.70 -2.10 6.32
CA TYR A 149 -2.30 -3.46 6.01
C TYR A 149 -3.16 -4.50 6.74
N THR A 150 -3.29 -5.68 6.14
CA THR A 150 -4.02 -6.82 6.71
C THR A 150 -3.24 -8.12 6.54
N TYR A 151 -3.15 -8.90 7.61
CA TYR A 151 -2.84 -10.32 7.58
C TYR A 151 -4.15 -11.09 7.52
N ASN A 152 -4.42 -11.70 6.37
CA ASN A 152 -5.66 -12.39 6.11
C ASN A 152 -5.65 -13.80 6.72
N PRO A 153 -6.83 -14.46 6.87
CA PRO A 153 -6.90 -15.81 7.44
C PRO A 153 -6.10 -16.89 6.71
N ASP A 154 -5.79 -16.68 5.42
CA ASP A 154 -4.98 -17.58 4.61
C ASP A 154 -3.46 -17.32 4.74
N GLY A 155 -3.05 -16.38 5.60
CA GLY A 155 -1.66 -16.01 5.83
C GLY A 155 -1.13 -14.92 4.90
N SER A 156 -1.89 -14.48 3.90
CA SER A 156 -1.47 -13.42 2.97
C SER A 156 -1.38 -12.04 3.65
N LEU A 157 -0.44 -11.21 3.21
CA LEU A 157 -0.31 -9.81 3.62
C LEU A 157 -0.79 -8.90 2.48
N TRP A 158 -1.81 -8.08 2.77
CA TRP A 158 -2.33 -7.10 1.82
C TRP A 158 -2.09 -5.69 2.33
N PHE A 159 -1.99 -4.73 1.41
CA PHE A 159 -1.76 -3.32 1.71
C PHE A 159 -2.70 -2.42 0.90
N TRP A 160 -2.96 -1.22 1.42
CA TRP A 160 -3.61 -0.13 0.71
C TRP A 160 -2.92 1.19 1.08
N CYS A 161 -2.33 1.87 0.09
CA CYS A 161 -1.84 3.24 0.23
C CYS A 161 -3.00 4.23 0.42
N MET A 162 -3.05 4.88 1.59
CA MET A 162 -4.19 5.69 2.01
C MET A 162 -4.02 7.14 1.55
N ALA A 163 -4.54 7.49 0.38
CA ALA A 163 -4.51 8.86 -0.11
C ALA A 163 -5.18 9.84 0.86
N ARG A 164 -4.57 11.01 1.07
CA ARG A 164 -5.05 12.03 2.01
C ARG A 164 -6.49 12.46 1.72
N LYS A 165 -6.89 12.50 0.46
CA LYS A 165 -8.26 12.83 0.04
C LYS A 165 -9.31 11.85 0.55
N TYR A 166 -8.94 10.60 0.82
CA TYR A 166 -9.85 9.58 1.36
C TYR A 166 -10.06 9.68 2.86
N ILE A 167 -9.09 10.21 3.60
CA ILE A 167 -9.11 10.19 5.06
C ILE A 167 -9.48 11.54 5.68
N GLY A 168 -9.51 12.63 4.89
CA GLY A 168 -9.90 13.98 5.33
C GLY A 168 -11.39 14.29 5.32
#